data_AF-R1GGU0-F1
#
_entry.id   AF-R1GGU0-F1
#
_cell.length_a   1.000
_cell.length_b   1.000
_cell.length_c   1.000
_cell.angle_alpha   90.00
_cell.angle_beta   90.00
_cell.angle_gamma   90.00
#
_symmetry.space_group_name_H-M   'P 1'
#
loop_
_entity.id
_entity.type
_entity.pdbx_description
1 polymer ?
#
loop_
_entity_poly.entity_id
_entity_poly.type
_entity_poly.pdbx_seq_one_letter_code
_entity_poly.pdbx_strand_id
1 'polypeptide(L)'
;MTILPPHRLDLAGHRRRNGVVPWVAYHGDDGRDRLIEAVEAADLRGRGGAGFPTAVKLRAARAKRSIVVANGCEGDPLSQKDVALLTLSPHLVLDGLQLAAHAIGAAGAVLCVHAGSPVTAGVAAALAERDDRVPVRVAEVPRRYVASEETALVRYLTSGDARPLGKLPRPAERGVRGRPTLVSNVDTLAQLASVVLLGPHHYRAARTDLVTVTGAVRRPGVVEVPAGTSLAGVLAAAGGEAETVQAVLAGGCGGSWTTSLDGGVTGLPAVYALPVRACGLAYTAKVLAFLAAESARQCGPCTFGLPSIAADFAELLRGGPAADR
;
A
#
# COMPACT_ATOMS: atom_id res chain seq x y z
N MET A 1 2.39 -6.26 18.09
CA MET A 1 3.77 -5.80 17.85
C MET A 1 3.69 -4.60 16.93
N THR A 2 4.35 -3.48 17.25
CA THR A 2 4.35 -2.30 16.37
C THR A 2 5.42 -2.43 15.28
N ILE A 3 5.04 -2.31 14.02
CA ILE A 3 5.95 -2.37 12.87
C ILE A 3 6.65 -1.05 12.59
N LEU A 4 6.17 0.07 13.14
CA LEU A 4 6.86 1.36 13.07
C LEU A 4 7.70 1.63 14.34
N PRO A 5 9.04 1.72 14.23
CA PRO A 5 9.90 2.21 15.30
C PRO A 5 9.84 3.75 15.39
N PRO A 6 10.23 4.33 16.54
CA PRO A 6 10.25 5.79 16.72
C PRO A 6 11.29 6.51 15.84
N HIS A 7 12.28 5.77 15.32
CA HIS A 7 13.29 6.24 14.37
C HIS A 7 13.73 5.08 13.48
N ARG A 8 14.33 5.40 12.32
CA ARG A 8 14.86 4.37 11.42
C ARG A 8 15.89 3.49 12.12
N LEU A 9 15.71 2.17 12.02
CA LEU A 9 16.67 1.19 12.51
C LEU A 9 17.62 0.76 11.39
N ASP A 10 18.89 0.59 11.73
CA ASP A 10 19.86 -0.16 10.93
C ASP A 10 19.55 -1.67 10.98
N LEU A 11 20.25 -2.48 10.19
CA LEU A 11 20.00 -3.91 10.13
C LEU A 11 20.19 -4.60 11.49
N ALA A 12 21.19 -4.18 12.27
CA ALA A 12 21.45 -4.74 13.59
C ALA A 12 20.31 -4.41 14.57
N GLY A 13 19.83 -3.16 14.58
CA GLY A 13 18.70 -2.71 15.38
C GLY A 13 17.39 -3.38 14.97
N HIS A 14 17.14 -3.53 13.66
CA HIS A 14 16.03 -4.30 13.13
C HIS A 14 16.04 -5.74 13.66
N ARG A 15 17.18 -6.44 13.57
CA ARG A 15 17.33 -7.82 14.05
C ARG A 15 17.14 -7.95 15.55
N ARG A 16 17.63 -6.99 16.35
CA ARG A 16 17.39 -6.97 17.81
C ARG A 16 15.92 -6.77 18.15
N ARG A 17 15.22 -5.91 17.40
CA ARG A 17 13.81 -5.58 17.67
C ARG A 17 12.85 -6.67 17.20
N ASN A 18 13.02 -7.12 15.96
CA ASN A 18 12.03 -7.97 15.27
C ASN A 18 12.47 -9.44 15.20
N GLY A 19 13.73 -9.74 15.49
CA GLY A 19 14.32 -11.06 15.28
C GLY A 19 14.92 -11.23 13.89
N VAL A 20 15.31 -12.47 13.58
CA VAL A 20 15.87 -12.87 12.29
C VAL A 20 14.95 -13.89 11.65
N VAL A 21 14.68 -13.76 10.35
CA VAL A 21 13.88 -14.73 9.60
C VAL A 21 14.49 -16.14 9.76
N PRO A 22 13.75 -17.13 10.30
CA PRO A 22 14.27 -18.46 10.59
C PRO A 22 14.27 -19.33 9.33
N TRP A 23 15.12 -18.96 8.37
CA TRP A 23 15.13 -19.55 7.03
C TRP A 23 15.29 -21.08 6.97
N VAL A 24 15.88 -21.69 8.00
CA VAL A 24 16.03 -23.16 8.11
C VAL A 24 14.66 -23.84 8.12
N ALA A 25 13.66 -23.25 8.79
CA ALA A 25 12.31 -23.79 8.88
C ALA A 25 11.55 -23.77 7.54
N TYR A 26 12.02 -22.96 6.58
CA TYR A 26 11.39 -22.72 5.29
C TYR A 26 12.28 -23.16 4.11
N HIS A 27 13.27 -24.02 4.34
CA HIS A 27 14.15 -24.49 3.26
C HIS A 27 13.44 -25.45 2.28
N GLY A 28 13.79 -25.38 0.99
CA GLY A 28 13.30 -26.31 -0.03
C GLY A 28 11.84 -26.08 -0.43
N ASP A 29 11.27 -27.01 -1.20
CA ASP A 29 9.87 -26.92 -1.64
C ASP A 29 8.88 -27.12 -0.50
N ASP A 30 9.10 -28.08 0.40
CA ASP A 30 8.31 -28.24 1.63
C ASP A 30 8.30 -26.97 2.48
N GLY A 31 9.44 -26.28 2.54
CA GLY A 31 9.57 -25.02 3.24
C GLY A 31 8.81 -23.86 2.60
N ARG A 32 8.65 -23.86 1.27
CA ARG A 32 7.79 -22.89 0.57
C ARG A 32 6.32 -23.13 0.88
N ASP A 33 5.91 -24.40 0.90
CA ASP A 33 4.52 -24.76 1.20
C ASP A 33 4.17 -24.38 2.65
N ARG A 34 5.03 -24.71 3.62
CA ARG A 34 4.88 -24.26 5.02
C ARG A 34 4.81 -22.75 5.17
N LEU A 35 5.56 -22.00 4.38
CA LEU A 35 5.50 -20.54 4.40
C LEU A 35 4.13 -20.04 3.92
N ILE A 36 3.63 -20.57 2.80
CA ILE A 36 2.31 -20.18 2.27
C ILE A 36 1.19 -20.60 3.23
N GLU A 37 1.29 -21.78 3.85
CA GLU A 37 0.36 -22.25 4.88
C GLU A 37 0.35 -21.34 6.11
N ALA A 38 1.53 -20.88 6.57
CA ALA A 38 1.59 -19.91 7.66
C ALA A 38 0.90 -18.58 7.29
N VAL A 39 1.07 -18.11 6.06
CA VAL A 39 0.39 -16.89 5.55
C VAL A 39 -1.12 -17.06 5.50
N GLU A 40 -1.60 -18.24 5.10
CA GLU A 40 -3.01 -18.59 5.09
C GLU A 40 -3.57 -18.70 6.51
N ALA A 41 -2.86 -19.40 7.40
CA ALA A 41 -3.20 -19.53 8.82
C ALA A 41 -3.16 -18.20 9.57
N ALA A 42 -2.48 -17.17 9.03
CA ALA A 42 -2.51 -15.81 9.54
C ALA A 42 -3.71 -14.99 9.04
N ASP A 43 -4.41 -15.43 7.99
CA ASP A 43 -5.37 -14.62 7.19
C ASP A 43 -4.76 -13.29 6.70
N LEU A 44 -3.52 -13.33 6.19
CA LEU A 44 -2.89 -12.12 5.67
C LEU A 44 -3.55 -11.67 4.36
N ARG A 45 -4.16 -10.49 4.38
CA ARG A 45 -4.78 -9.84 3.22
C ARG A 45 -3.92 -8.69 2.67
N GLY A 46 -4.02 -8.46 1.36
CA GLY A 46 -3.30 -7.38 0.69
C GLY A 46 -3.67 -5.99 1.22
N ARG A 47 -2.66 -5.20 1.56
CA ARG A 47 -2.73 -3.85 2.16
C ARG A 47 -2.61 -2.70 1.15
N GLY A 48 -2.75 -3.00 -0.14
CA GLY A 48 -2.80 -2.02 -1.24
C GLY A 48 -4.22 -1.61 -1.66
N GLY A 49 -5.23 -1.86 -0.81
CA GLY A 49 -6.63 -1.46 -1.03
C GLY A 49 -7.60 -2.63 -1.27
N ALA A 50 -7.25 -3.60 -2.13
CA ALA A 50 -8.20 -4.65 -2.53
C ALA A 50 -8.44 -5.78 -1.51
N GLY A 51 -7.62 -5.90 -0.45
CA GLY A 51 -7.81 -6.92 0.59
C GLY A 51 -7.70 -8.38 0.11
N PHE A 52 -7.09 -8.62 -1.06
CA PHE A 52 -7.01 -9.96 -1.67
C PHE A 52 -6.17 -10.93 -0.80
N PRO A 53 -6.57 -12.21 -0.64
CA PRO A 53 -5.82 -13.17 0.16
C PRO A 53 -4.39 -13.37 -0.35
N THR A 54 -3.40 -13.09 0.50
CA THR A 54 -1.98 -13.09 0.11
C THR A 54 -1.50 -14.49 -0.23
N ALA A 55 -1.95 -15.53 0.51
CA ALA A 55 -1.61 -16.92 0.23
C ALA A 55 -2.05 -17.37 -1.17
N VAL A 56 -3.25 -16.95 -1.61
CA VAL A 56 -3.75 -17.24 -2.97
C VAL A 56 -2.86 -16.56 -4.02
N LYS A 57 -2.46 -15.31 -3.79
CA LYS A 57 -1.58 -14.57 -4.71
C LYS A 57 -0.19 -15.21 -4.81
N LEU A 58 0.35 -15.68 -3.68
CA LEU A 58 1.63 -16.41 -3.63
C LEU A 58 1.56 -17.71 -4.44
N ARG A 59 0.52 -18.53 -4.23
CA ARG A 59 0.32 -19.78 -4.98
C ARG A 59 0.22 -19.53 -6.49
N ALA A 60 -0.56 -18.52 -6.88
CA ALA A 60 -0.78 -18.21 -8.30
C ALA A 60 0.51 -17.77 -9.03
N ALA A 61 1.42 -17.09 -8.34
CA ALA A 61 2.68 -16.62 -8.93
C ALA A 61 3.85 -17.61 -8.78
N ARG A 62 3.64 -18.78 -8.16
CA ARG A 62 4.67 -19.79 -7.96
C ARG A 62 5.05 -20.42 -9.29
N ALA A 63 6.26 -20.14 -9.74
CA ALA A 63 6.84 -20.71 -10.95
C ALA A 63 8.36 -20.62 -10.91
N LYS A 64 9.04 -21.42 -11.74
CA LYS A 64 10.49 -21.29 -11.88
C LYS A 64 10.83 -19.92 -12.45
N ARG A 65 11.78 -19.24 -11.82
CA ARG A 65 12.26 -17.91 -12.25
C ARG A 65 11.10 -16.91 -12.30
N SER A 66 10.20 -16.90 -11.33
CA SER A 66 9.26 -15.77 -11.16
C SER A 66 10.02 -14.46 -10.85
N ILE A 67 9.29 -13.34 -10.84
CA ILE A 67 9.75 -12.04 -10.34
C ILE A 67 8.84 -11.60 -9.20
N VAL A 68 9.39 -10.99 -8.16
CA VAL A 68 8.59 -10.24 -7.17
C VAL A 68 8.78 -8.75 -7.40
N VAL A 69 7.69 -8.01 -7.40
CA VAL A 69 7.66 -6.55 -7.42
C VAL A 69 7.07 -6.08 -6.10
N ALA A 70 7.89 -5.44 -5.27
CA ALA A 70 7.44 -4.69 -4.11
C ALA A 70 6.95 -3.32 -4.57
N ASN A 71 5.66 -3.07 -4.43
CA ASN A 71 5.03 -1.79 -4.76
C ASN A 71 5.11 -0.85 -3.55
N GLY A 72 6.11 0.03 -3.55
CA GLY A 72 6.27 1.16 -2.63
C GLY A 72 5.92 2.50 -3.27
N CYS A 73 5.22 2.49 -4.41
CA CYS A 73 4.73 3.69 -5.07
C CYS A 73 3.45 4.16 -4.38
N GLU A 74 3.59 5.06 -3.42
CA GLU A 74 2.45 5.72 -2.76
C GLU A 74 1.91 6.84 -3.67
N GLY A 75 0.91 6.50 -4.49
CA GLY A 75 0.32 7.41 -5.47
C GLY A 75 -0.85 8.25 -4.93
N ASP A 76 -1.54 7.77 -3.89
CA ASP A 76 -2.66 8.48 -3.28
C ASP A 76 -2.13 9.69 -2.47
N PRO A 77 -2.51 10.93 -2.82
CA PRO A 77 -2.03 12.14 -2.14
C PRO A 77 -2.50 12.24 -0.67
N LEU A 78 -3.49 11.45 -0.27
CA LEU A 78 -4.00 11.39 1.10
C LEU A 78 -3.30 10.33 1.95
N SER A 79 -2.47 9.47 1.34
CA SER A 79 -1.74 8.41 2.02
C SER A 79 -0.24 8.69 2.07
N GLN A 80 0.38 8.39 3.21
CA GLN A 80 1.83 8.39 3.42
C GLN A 80 2.30 7.13 4.14
N LYS A 81 1.44 6.11 4.29
CA LYS A 81 1.74 4.95 5.14
C LYS A 81 2.93 4.16 4.59
N ASP A 82 3.01 3.98 3.28
CA ASP A 82 4.08 3.20 2.67
C ASP A 82 5.40 3.98 2.69
N VAL A 83 5.33 5.31 2.56
CA VAL A 83 6.48 6.21 2.71
C VAL A 83 7.02 6.14 4.14
N ALA A 84 6.14 6.23 5.15
CA ALA A 84 6.53 6.11 6.55
C ALA A 84 7.14 4.75 6.86
N LEU A 85 6.55 3.67 6.34
CA LEU A 85 7.04 2.31 6.52
C LEU A 85 8.43 2.10 5.89
N LEU A 86 8.64 2.55 4.65
CA LEU A 86 9.95 2.44 3.99
C LEU A 86 11.00 3.36 4.62
N THR A 87 10.58 4.47 5.22
CA THR A 87 11.49 5.40 5.92
C THR A 87 11.96 4.82 7.25
N LEU A 88 11.05 4.25 8.04
CA LEU A 88 11.32 3.83 9.42
C LEU A 88 11.69 2.34 9.54
N SER A 89 11.11 1.48 8.69
CA SER A 89 11.27 0.02 8.74
C SER A 89 11.60 -0.62 7.38
N PRO A 90 12.59 -0.11 6.61
CA PRO A 90 12.93 -0.67 5.30
C PRO A 90 13.34 -2.15 5.40
N HIS A 91 14.07 -2.56 6.45
CA HIS A 91 14.51 -3.95 6.61
C HIS A 91 13.36 -4.94 6.82
N LEU A 92 12.26 -4.53 7.47
CA LEU A 92 11.09 -5.39 7.65
C LEU A 92 10.36 -5.63 6.31
N VAL A 93 10.27 -4.59 5.47
CA VAL A 93 9.76 -4.72 4.10
C VAL A 93 10.67 -5.65 3.28
N LEU A 94 11.99 -5.51 3.40
CA LEU A 94 12.97 -6.33 2.68
C LEU A 94 12.94 -7.79 3.13
N ASP A 95 12.78 -8.07 4.43
CA ASP A 95 12.57 -9.45 4.92
C ASP A 95 11.32 -10.08 4.27
N GLY A 96 10.23 -9.31 4.19
CA GLY A 96 8.99 -9.72 3.53
C GLY A 96 9.17 -9.96 2.04
N LEU A 97 9.92 -9.10 1.36
CA LEU A 97 10.27 -9.24 -0.05
C LEU A 97 11.05 -10.53 -0.31
N GLN A 98 12.04 -10.84 0.54
CA GLN A 98 12.81 -12.08 0.42
C GLN A 98 11.92 -13.31 0.68
N LEU A 99 11.04 -13.27 1.67
CA LEU A 99 10.09 -14.36 1.97
C LEU A 99 9.15 -14.59 0.79
N ALA A 100 8.57 -13.53 0.22
CA ALA A 100 7.72 -13.63 -0.96
C ALA A 100 8.49 -14.19 -2.17
N ALA A 101 9.74 -13.75 -2.37
CA ALA A 101 10.60 -14.23 -3.44
C ALA A 101 10.91 -15.71 -3.30
N HIS A 102 11.20 -16.16 -2.09
CA HIS A 102 11.41 -17.56 -1.78
C HIS A 102 10.15 -18.40 -2.04
N ALA A 103 8.99 -17.96 -1.53
CA ALA A 103 7.71 -18.66 -1.67
C ALA A 103 7.35 -18.97 -3.12
N ILE A 104 7.58 -18.01 -4.03
CA ILE A 104 7.18 -18.15 -5.44
C ILE A 104 8.28 -18.70 -6.34
N GLY A 105 9.49 -18.95 -5.83
CA GLY A 105 10.63 -19.37 -6.65
C GLY A 105 11.19 -18.26 -7.54
N ALA A 106 11.17 -17.01 -7.06
CA ALA A 106 11.64 -15.87 -7.83
C ALA A 106 13.16 -15.88 -8.02
N ALA A 107 13.61 -15.50 -9.21
CA ALA A 107 15.04 -15.33 -9.50
C ALA A 107 15.48 -13.85 -9.45
N GLY A 108 14.60 -12.95 -9.03
CA GLY A 108 14.92 -11.54 -8.86
C GLY A 108 13.74 -10.78 -8.25
N ALA A 109 14.07 -9.71 -7.54
CA ALA A 109 13.10 -8.83 -6.92
C ALA A 109 13.32 -7.38 -7.39
N VAL A 110 12.22 -6.63 -7.47
CA VAL A 110 12.24 -5.20 -7.80
C VAL A 110 11.44 -4.45 -6.75
N LEU A 111 12.02 -3.43 -6.12
CA LEU A 111 11.31 -2.51 -5.25
C LEU A 111 11.04 -1.22 -6.03
N CYS A 112 9.78 -1.00 -6.36
CA CYS A 112 9.33 0.18 -7.08
C CYS A 112 9.01 1.29 -6.08
N VAL A 113 9.56 2.48 -6.32
CA VAL A 113 9.25 3.72 -5.60
C VAL A 113 8.99 4.82 -6.63
N HIS A 114 8.24 5.86 -6.26
CA HIS A 114 8.11 7.00 -7.18
C HIS A 114 9.44 7.73 -7.37
N ALA A 115 9.68 8.21 -8.59
CA ALA A 115 10.83 9.02 -8.94
C ALA A 115 10.88 10.27 -8.05
N GLY A 116 12.06 10.54 -7.49
CA GLY A 116 12.24 11.64 -6.53
C GLY A 116 11.59 11.42 -5.15
N SER A 117 11.16 10.19 -4.83
CA SER A 117 10.63 9.87 -3.49
C SER A 117 11.71 10.04 -2.40
N PRO A 118 11.37 10.59 -1.22
CA PRO A 118 12.33 10.74 -0.12
C PRO A 118 12.86 9.40 0.41
N VAL A 119 12.19 8.28 0.11
CA VAL A 119 12.59 6.96 0.60
C VAL A 119 13.77 6.36 -0.17
N THR A 120 14.09 6.86 -1.37
CA THR A 120 15.06 6.23 -2.29
C THR A 120 16.43 6.04 -1.64
N ALA A 121 16.98 7.10 -1.03
CA ALA A 121 18.28 7.02 -0.36
C ALA A 121 18.24 6.08 0.87
N GLY A 122 17.14 6.10 1.62
CA GLY A 122 16.97 5.25 2.80
C GLY A 122 16.91 3.76 2.44
N VAL A 123 16.17 3.43 1.39
CA VAL A 123 16.07 2.09 0.82
C VAL A 123 17.43 1.62 0.27
N ALA A 124 18.14 2.46 -0.46
CA ALA A 124 19.47 2.12 -1.00
C ALA A 124 20.47 1.80 0.12
N ALA A 125 20.49 2.61 1.19
CA ALA A 125 21.31 2.34 2.36
C ALA A 125 20.91 1.01 3.05
N ALA A 126 19.61 0.77 3.24
CA ALA A 126 19.14 -0.48 3.86
C ALA A 126 19.48 -1.73 3.02
N LEU A 127 19.52 -1.61 1.69
CA LEU A 127 19.97 -2.68 0.80
C LEU A 127 21.48 -2.92 0.90
N ALA A 128 22.29 -1.86 1.03
CA ALA A 128 23.75 -1.96 1.18
C ALA A 128 24.17 -2.65 2.49
N GLU A 129 23.32 -2.64 3.51
CA GLU A 129 23.55 -3.33 4.78
C GLU A 129 23.28 -4.85 4.71
N ARG A 130 22.67 -5.35 3.64
CA ARG A 130 22.12 -6.71 3.55
C ARG A 130 22.86 -7.58 2.53
N ASP A 131 23.01 -8.86 2.89
CA ASP A 131 23.38 -9.94 1.97
C ASP A 131 22.15 -10.85 1.77
N ASP A 132 21.30 -10.45 0.82
CA ASP A 132 20.01 -11.07 0.57
C ASP A 132 20.09 -12.20 -0.46
N ARG A 133 19.30 -13.26 -0.25
CA ARG A 133 19.28 -14.48 -1.09
C ARG A 133 18.85 -14.20 -2.54
N VAL A 134 17.89 -13.29 -2.72
CA VAL A 134 17.39 -12.86 -4.02
C VAL A 134 17.81 -11.42 -4.23
N PRO A 135 18.50 -11.09 -5.34
CA PRO A 135 18.95 -9.74 -5.60
C PRO A 135 17.75 -8.81 -5.79
N VAL A 136 17.79 -7.67 -5.09
CA VAL A 136 16.77 -6.62 -5.15
C VAL A 136 17.32 -5.44 -5.94
N ARG A 137 16.57 -4.98 -6.94
CA ARG A 137 16.84 -3.71 -7.63
C ARG A 137 15.78 -2.68 -7.27
N VAL A 138 16.19 -1.43 -7.11
CA VAL A 138 15.25 -0.31 -6.99
C VAL A 138 14.87 0.19 -8.38
N ALA A 139 13.59 0.43 -8.61
CA ALA A 139 13.09 1.06 -9.83
C ALA A 139 12.34 2.34 -9.46
N GLU A 140 12.77 3.46 -10.02
CA GLU A 140 12.08 4.75 -9.89
C GLU A 140 11.01 4.86 -10.98
N VAL A 141 9.75 4.92 -10.56
CA VAL A 141 8.56 4.93 -11.42
C VAL A 141 8.03 6.37 -11.52
N PRO A 142 7.54 6.85 -12.67
CA PRO A 142 6.96 8.18 -12.77
C PRO A 142 5.95 8.48 -11.65
N ARG A 143 6.02 9.70 -11.08
CA ARG A 143 5.15 10.13 -9.98
C ARG A 143 3.75 10.47 -10.50
N ARG A 144 2.96 9.42 -10.74
CA ARG A 144 1.56 9.47 -11.17
C ARG A 144 0.74 8.50 -10.33
N TYR A 145 -0.48 8.88 -9.97
CA TYR A 145 -1.41 8.03 -9.22
C TYR A 145 -1.62 6.69 -9.92
N VAL A 146 -1.86 6.69 -11.24
CA VAL A 146 -2.11 5.45 -11.99
C VAL A 146 -0.86 4.59 -12.18
N ALA A 147 0.34 5.15 -12.00
CA ALA A 147 1.59 4.42 -12.17
C ALA A 147 1.90 3.47 -11.00
N SER A 148 1.17 3.56 -9.88
CA SER A 148 1.24 2.61 -8.76
C SER A 148 0.33 1.39 -8.94
N GLU A 149 -0.49 1.35 -10.01
CA GLU A 149 -1.35 0.22 -10.32
C GLU A 149 -0.51 -1.02 -10.70
N GLU A 150 -0.98 -2.21 -10.31
CA GLU A 150 -0.22 -3.46 -10.44
C GLU A 150 0.23 -3.75 -11.89
N THR A 151 -0.66 -3.62 -12.86
CA THR A 151 -0.31 -3.86 -14.27
C THR A 151 0.49 -2.71 -14.89
N ALA A 152 0.29 -1.47 -14.43
CA ALA A 152 1.12 -0.32 -14.80
C ALA A 152 2.59 -0.52 -14.40
N LEU A 153 2.84 -1.03 -13.19
CA LEU A 153 4.20 -1.37 -12.74
C LEU A 153 4.83 -2.47 -13.58
N VAL A 154 4.06 -3.53 -13.91
CA VAL A 154 4.53 -4.62 -14.79
C VAL A 154 4.92 -4.09 -16.17
N ARG A 155 4.08 -3.23 -16.75
CA ARG A 155 4.35 -2.59 -18.05
C ARG A 155 5.59 -1.71 -17.97
N TYR A 156 5.71 -0.88 -16.93
CA TYR A 156 6.83 0.01 -16.74
C TYR A 156 8.17 -0.73 -16.68
N LEU A 157 8.23 -1.81 -15.89
CA LEU A 157 9.45 -2.64 -15.77
C LEU A 157 9.81 -3.39 -17.06
N THR A 158 8.88 -3.48 -18.01
CA THR A 158 9.07 -4.14 -19.30
C THR A 158 9.42 -3.13 -20.41
N SER A 159 8.75 -1.98 -20.47
CA SER A 159 8.81 -1.05 -21.61
C SER A 159 9.05 0.42 -21.25
N GLY A 160 9.13 0.77 -19.96
CA GLY A 160 9.24 2.16 -19.50
C GLY A 160 7.91 2.96 -19.54
N ASP A 161 6.80 2.34 -19.93
CA ASP A 161 5.47 2.96 -19.96
C ASP A 161 4.66 2.54 -18.74
N ALA A 162 4.22 3.51 -17.92
CA ALA A 162 3.53 3.28 -16.66
C ALA A 162 1.99 3.44 -16.76
N ARG A 163 1.42 3.20 -17.95
CA ARG A 163 -0.04 3.10 -18.13
C ARG A 163 -0.53 1.67 -17.90
N PRO A 164 -1.66 1.45 -17.22
CA PRO A 164 -2.21 0.10 -16.99
C PRO A 164 -2.37 -0.73 -18.26
N LEU A 165 -2.34 -2.05 -18.08
CA LEU A 165 -2.69 -3.04 -19.09
C LEU A 165 -4.10 -3.57 -18.85
N GLY A 166 -4.62 -4.34 -19.80
CA GLY A 166 -5.83 -5.13 -19.58
C GLY A 166 -5.65 -6.14 -18.45
N LYS A 167 -6.76 -6.62 -17.88
CA LYS A 167 -6.74 -7.55 -16.73
C LYS A 167 -6.19 -8.94 -17.06
N LEU A 168 -6.08 -9.29 -18.35
CA LEU A 168 -5.62 -10.59 -18.83
C LEU A 168 -4.51 -10.42 -19.89
N PRO A 169 -3.50 -11.32 -19.93
CA PRO A 169 -3.21 -12.34 -18.91
C PRO A 169 -2.85 -11.71 -17.56
N ARG A 170 -3.03 -12.44 -16.46
CA ARG A 170 -2.74 -11.90 -15.12
C ARG A 170 -1.22 -11.76 -14.93
N PRO A 171 -0.73 -10.79 -14.13
CA PRO A 171 0.70 -10.69 -13.81
C PRO A 171 1.32 -11.99 -13.28
N ALA A 172 0.56 -12.74 -12.47
CA ALA A 172 0.97 -14.03 -11.94
C ALA A 172 1.22 -15.09 -13.02
N GLU A 173 0.58 -14.98 -14.18
CA GLU A 173 0.76 -15.88 -15.34
C GLU A 173 1.85 -15.33 -16.28
N ARG A 174 1.73 -14.05 -16.65
CA ARG A 174 2.61 -13.38 -17.61
C ARG A 174 2.79 -11.91 -17.23
N GLY A 175 3.79 -11.64 -16.40
CA GLY A 175 4.13 -10.31 -15.91
C GLY A 175 5.38 -9.73 -16.57
N VAL A 176 6.33 -9.28 -15.74
CA VAL A 176 7.52 -8.53 -16.16
C VAL A 176 8.33 -9.34 -17.17
N ARG A 177 8.51 -8.78 -18.37
CA ARG A 177 9.20 -9.43 -19.50
C ARG A 177 8.69 -10.84 -19.78
N GLY A 178 7.39 -11.05 -19.62
CA GLY A 178 6.71 -12.33 -19.87
C GLY A 178 6.88 -13.38 -18.77
N ARG A 179 7.54 -13.07 -17.65
CA ARG A 179 7.73 -14.00 -16.54
C ARG A 179 6.60 -13.89 -15.51
N PRO A 180 6.13 -14.99 -14.91
CA PRO A 180 5.23 -14.97 -13.76
C PRO A 180 5.70 -13.97 -12.71
N THR A 181 4.83 -13.04 -12.32
CA THR A 181 5.17 -11.92 -11.44
C THR A 181 4.17 -11.77 -10.31
N LEU A 182 4.69 -11.73 -9.09
CA LEU A 182 3.96 -11.29 -7.92
C LEU A 182 4.18 -9.79 -7.74
N VAL A 183 3.13 -8.98 -7.83
CA VAL A 183 3.18 -7.59 -7.36
C VAL A 183 2.54 -7.53 -5.98
N SER A 184 3.22 -6.97 -4.98
CA SER A 184 2.70 -6.87 -3.62
C SER A 184 3.04 -5.52 -3.01
N ASN A 185 2.08 -4.90 -2.34
CA ASN A 185 2.29 -3.64 -1.63
C ASN A 185 3.31 -3.83 -0.48
N VAL A 186 4.15 -2.83 -0.23
CA VAL A 186 5.24 -2.91 0.76
C VAL A 186 4.75 -3.17 2.19
N ASP A 187 3.59 -2.65 2.58
CA ASP A 187 2.96 -2.97 3.87
C ASP A 187 2.57 -4.45 3.92
N THR A 188 2.01 -5.01 2.84
CA THR A 188 1.70 -6.45 2.78
C THR A 188 2.97 -7.31 2.97
N LEU A 189 4.11 -6.87 2.44
CA LEU A 189 5.39 -7.55 2.60
C LEU A 189 5.93 -7.43 4.04
N ALA A 190 5.88 -6.24 4.66
CA ALA A 190 6.27 -6.09 6.07
C ALA A 190 5.40 -6.95 7.01
N GLN A 191 4.10 -7.05 6.71
CA GLN A 191 3.17 -7.91 7.42
C GLN A 191 3.50 -9.40 7.19
N LEU A 192 3.90 -9.80 5.98
CA LEU A 192 4.40 -11.16 5.69
C LEU A 192 5.63 -11.51 6.54
N ALA A 193 6.59 -10.59 6.68
CA ALA A 193 7.72 -10.79 7.59
C ALA A 193 7.25 -10.96 9.04
N SER A 194 6.31 -10.12 9.48
CA SER A 194 5.75 -10.18 10.83
C SER A 194 5.02 -11.51 11.12
N VAL A 195 4.30 -12.07 10.14
CA VAL A 195 3.69 -13.41 10.23
C VAL A 195 4.74 -14.47 10.56
N VAL A 196 5.88 -14.42 9.88
CA VAL A 196 6.94 -15.41 10.04
C VAL A 196 7.70 -15.22 11.36
N LEU A 197 7.97 -13.97 11.75
CA LEU A 197 8.72 -13.65 12.96
C LEU A 197 7.93 -13.92 14.24
N LEU A 198 6.61 -13.71 14.21
CA LEU A 198 5.72 -13.90 15.37
C LEU A 198 5.06 -15.28 15.40
N GLY A 199 4.95 -15.94 14.25
CA GLY A 199 4.06 -17.08 14.05
C GLY A 199 2.62 -16.65 13.76
N PRO A 200 1.87 -17.44 12.96
CA PRO A 200 0.59 -17.01 12.38
C PRO A 200 -0.50 -16.71 13.41
N HIS A 201 -0.60 -17.52 14.48
CA HIS A 201 -1.60 -17.32 15.52
C HIS A 201 -1.36 -16.04 16.34
N HIS A 202 -0.10 -15.79 16.73
CA HIS A 202 0.26 -14.59 17.47
C HIS A 202 0.15 -13.35 16.59
N TYR A 203 0.59 -13.44 15.33
CA TYR A 203 0.37 -12.38 14.35
C TYR A 203 -1.12 -12.01 14.25
N ARG A 204 -2.00 -12.99 14.07
CA ARG A 204 -3.44 -12.73 13.93
C ARG A 204 -3.99 -11.98 15.15
N ALA A 205 -3.56 -12.32 16.36
CA ALA A 205 -3.99 -11.64 17.59
C ALA A 205 -3.40 -10.23 17.75
N ALA A 206 -2.20 -9.98 17.22
CA ALA A 206 -1.42 -8.77 17.50
C ALA A 206 -1.20 -7.86 16.28
N ARG A 207 -1.85 -8.15 15.14
CA ARG A 207 -1.70 -7.41 13.88
C ARG A 207 -2.23 -5.99 13.99
N THR A 208 -1.58 -5.09 13.26
CA THR A 208 -1.87 -3.67 13.23
C THR A 208 -2.14 -3.20 11.80
N ASP A 209 -2.78 -2.03 11.70
CA ASP A 209 -3.02 -1.30 10.47
C ASP A 209 -2.29 0.04 10.54
N LEU A 210 -1.68 0.44 9.42
CA LEU A 210 -1.11 1.78 9.24
C LEU A 210 -2.13 2.67 8.53
N VAL A 211 -2.47 3.79 9.15
CA VAL A 211 -3.47 4.74 8.61
C VAL A 211 -2.88 6.14 8.60
N THR A 212 -2.94 6.81 7.45
CA THR A 212 -2.60 8.23 7.34
C THR A 212 -3.79 9.07 7.81
N VAL A 213 -3.62 9.89 8.85
CA VAL A 213 -4.69 10.72 9.40
C VAL A 213 -4.37 12.19 9.19
N THR A 214 -5.28 12.92 8.57
CA THR A 214 -5.13 14.36 8.26
C THR A 214 -6.43 15.12 8.52
N GLY A 215 -6.41 16.44 8.35
CA GLY A 215 -7.56 17.31 8.60
C GLY A 215 -7.62 17.79 10.05
N ALA A 216 -8.82 17.77 10.63
CA ALA A 216 -9.16 18.35 11.94
C ALA A 216 -8.69 17.52 13.15
N VAL A 217 -7.43 17.04 13.14
CA VAL A 217 -6.81 16.26 14.22
C VAL A 217 -5.61 16.99 14.81
N ARG A 218 -5.32 16.76 16.09
CA ARG A 218 -4.22 17.46 16.80
C ARG A 218 -2.83 17.02 16.35
N ARG A 219 -2.67 15.78 15.90
CA ARG A 219 -1.39 15.21 15.46
C ARG A 219 -1.57 14.50 14.12
N PRO A 220 -1.66 15.24 12.99
CA PRO A 220 -1.74 14.63 11.68
C PRO A 220 -0.47 13.84 11.36
N GLY A 221 -0.61 12.75 10.61
CA GLY A 221 0.49 11.85 10.26
C GLY A 221 0.04 10.40 10.15
N VAL A 222 1.00 9.49 10.04
CA VAL A 222 0.72 8.05 10.02
C VAL A 222 0.61 7.53 11.46
N VAL A 223 -0.51 6.89 11.76
CA VAL A 223 -0.71 6.18 13.03
C VAL A 223 -0.72 4.67 12.79
N GLU A 224 -0.15 3.94 13.72
CA GLU A 224 -0.27 2.48 13.79
C GLU A 224 -1.31 2.11 14.85
N VAL A 225 -2.36 1.41 14.45
CA VAL A 225 -3.46 1.01 15.34
C VAL A 225 -3.69 -0.50 15.28
N PRO A 226 -4.23 -1.15 16.33
CA PRO A 226 -4.68 -2.53 16.24
C PRO A 226 -5.66 -2.73 15.09
N ALA A 227 -5.58 -3.87 14.39
CA ALA A 227 -6.53 -4.15 13.32
C ALA A 227 -7.97 -4.21 13.86
N GLY A 228 -8.92 -3.66 13.11
CA GLY A 228 -10.32 -3.56 13.53
C GLY A 228 -10.63 -2.38 14.45
N THR A 229 -9.67 -1.49 14.70
CA THR A 229 -9.92 -0.20 15.38
C THR A 229 -11.01 0.58 14.64
N SER A 230 -11.90 1.28 15.37
CA SER A 230 -12.93 2.14 14.79
C SER A 230 -12.34 3.44 14.24
N LEU A 231 -13.08 4.16 13.38
CA LEU A 231 -12.67 5.50 12.94
C LEU A 231 -12.46 6.44 14.14
N ALA A 232 -13.33 6.39 15.15
CA ALA A 232 -13.15 7.15 16.40
C ALA A 232 -11.80 6.82 17.09
N GLY A 233 -11.45 5.53 17.16
CA GLY A 233 -10.17 5.09 17.72
C GLY A 233 -8.96 5.57 16.91
N VAL A 234 -9.07 5.61 15.59
CA VAL A 234 -8.03 6.16 14.70
C VAL A 234 -7.86 7.66 14.92
N LEU A 235 -8.94 8.42 15.00
CA LEU A 235 -8.88 9.86 15.31
C LEU A 235 -8.26 10.10 16.69
N ALA A 236 -8.61 9.30 17.70
CA ALA A 236 -8.00 9.36 19.03
C ALA A 236 -6.49 9.07 18.99
N ALA A 237 -6.05 8.09 18.21
CA ALA A 237 -4.62 7.79 18.02
C ALA A 237 -3.88 8.98 17.40
N ALA A 238 -4.51 9.70 16.45
CA ALA A 238 -4.02 10.96 15.89
C ALA A 238 -4.14 12.16 16.86
N GLY A 239 -4.33 11.89 18.15
CA GLY A 239 -4.40 12.88 19.19
C GLY A 239 -5.79 13.44 19.42
N GLY A 240 -6.83 13.00 18.72
CA GLY A 240 -8.20 13.50 18.83
C GLY A 240 -8.46 14.78 18.02
N GLU A 241 -9.70 15.24 18.05
CA GLU A 241 -10.17 16.41 17.29
C GLU A 241 -9.43 17.69 17.68
N ALA A 242 -8.88 18.41 16.69
CA ALA A 242 -8.34 19.76 16.89
C ALA A 242 -9.44 20.83 16.85
N GLU A 243 -10.54 20.53 16.15
CA GLU A 243 -11.77 21.28 16.06
C GLU A 243 -12.90 20.30 15.69
N THR A 244 -14.16 20.71 15.82
CA THR A 244 -15.31 19.84 15.58
C THR A 244 -15.25 19.20 14.19
N VAL A 245 -15.29 17.87 14.16
CA VAL A 245 -15.35 17.07 12.92
C VAL A 245 -16.81 16.87 12.52
N GLN A 246 -17.15 17.25 11.28
CA GLN A 246 -18.52 17.06 10.76
C GLN A 246 -18.69 15.75 9.99
N ALA A 247 -17.61 15.24 9.37
CA ALA A 247 -17.60 14.03 8.58
C ALA A 247 -16.16 13.53 8.40
N VAL A 248 -16.02 12.27 7.99
CA VAL A 248 -14.74 11.64 7.70
C VAL A 248 -14.75 11.07 6.29
N LEU A 249 -13.70 11.36 5.51
CA LEU A 249 -13.41 10.62 4.27
C LEU A 249 -12.52 9.44 4.62
N ALA A 250 -13.08 8.23 4.54
CA ALA A 250 -12.41 6.98 4.87
C ALA A 250 -11.98 6.25 3.59
N GLY A 251 -10.67 6.03 3.41
CA GLY A 251 -10.13 5.24 2.30
C GLY A 251 -9.33 6.01 1.24
N GLY A 252 -8.92 7.25 1.53
CA GLY A 252 -8.14 8.06 0.57
C GLY A 252 -8.97 8.56 -0.61
N CYS A 253 -8.35 8.73 -1.78
CA CYS A 253 -9.04 9.26 -2.96
C CYS A 253 -10.14 8.34 -3.51
N GLY A 254 -10.04 7.04 -3.27
CA GLY A 254 -11.09 6.06 -3.59
C GLY A 254 -12.07 5.80 -2.45
N GLY A 255 -12.01 6.60 -1.39
CA GLY A 255 -12.79 6.42 -0.16
C GLY A 255 -14.22 6.95 -0.23
N SER A 256 -14.92 6.80 0.90
CA SER A 256 -16.30 7.26 1.09
C SER A 256 -16.42 8.23 2.26
N TRP A 257 -17.32 9.19 2.14
CA TRP A 257 -17.72 10.06 3.24
C TRP A 257 -18.65 9.33 4.20
N THR A 258 -18.39 9.47 5.50
CA THR A 258 -19.24 8.94 6.57
C THR A 258 -19.33 9.93 7.73
N THR A 259 -20.48 9.97 8.39
CA THR A 259 -20.69 10.63 9.68
C THR A 259 -20.64 9.64 10.84
N SER A 260 -20.78 8.34 10.57
CA SER A 260 -20.61 7.29 11.57
C SER A 260 -19.12 7.01 11.79
N LEU A 261 -18.68 7.12 13.05
CA LEU A 261 -17.31 6.85 13.48
C LEU A 261 -17.11 5.43 14.03
N ASP A 262 -18.17 4.63 14.06
CA ASP A 262 -18.17 3.26 14.61
C ASP A 262 -17.65 2.23 13.60
N GLY A 263 -17.57 2.59 12.31
CA GLY A 263 -17.02 1.74 11.26
C GLY A 263 -15.56 1.36 11.53
N GLY A 264 -15.23 0.08 11.38
CA GLY A 264 -13.86 -0.42 11.50
C GLY A 264 -12.97 -0.02 10.33
N VAL A 265 -11.67 0.21 10.59
CA VAL A 265 -10.72 0.75 9.61
C VAL A 265 -9.86 -0.29 8.87
N THR A 266 -10.31 -1.54 8.80
CA THR A 266 -9.47 -2.63 8.30
C THR A 266 -8.99 -2.37 6.86
N GLY A 267 -7.69 -2.13 6.71
CA GLY A 267 -7.03 -1.93 5.42
C GLY A 267 -7.26 -0.56 4.76
N LEU A 268 -7.74 0.44 5.50
CA LEU A 268 -7.86 1.81 4.98
C LEU A 268 -6.49 2.50 4.90
N PRO A 269 -6.08 3.06 3.74
CA PRO A 269 -4.79 3.74 3.62
C PRO A 269 -4.76 5.11 4.30
N ALA A 270 -5.91 5.79 4.34
CA ALA A 270 -6.01 7.17 4.81
C ALA A 270 -7.40 7.51 5.35
N VAL A 271 -7.42 8.46 6.28
CA VAL A 271 -8.58 9.06 6.93
C VAL A 271 -8.40 10.57 6.93
N TYR A 272 -9.36 11.31 6.38
CA TYR A 272 -9.39 12.76 6.44
C TYR A 272 -10.58 13.22 7.30
N ALA A 273 -10.27 13.88 8.42
CA ALA A 273 -11.27 14.46 9.31
C ALA A 273 -11.68 15.85 8.80
N LEU A 274 -12.89 15.98 8.27
CA LEU A 274 -13.39 17.25 7.72
C LEU A 274 -13.85 18.16 8.87
N PRO A 275 -13.26 19.35 9.05
CA PRO A 275 -13.72 20.29 10.06
C PRO A 275 -15.05 20.93 9.69
N VAL A 276 -15.85 21.33 10.68
CA VAL A 276 -17.13 22.05 10.51
C VAL A 276 -17.04 23.30 9.61
N ARG A 277 -15.88 23.96 9.59
CA ARG A 277 -15.65 25.18 8.78
C ARG A 277 -15.33 24.90 7.30
N ALA A 278 -15.18 23.64 6.89
CA ALA A 278 -14.84 23.27 5.52
C ALA A 278 -16.03 22.62 4.80
N CYS A 279 -16.13 22.87 3.49
CA CYS A 279 -17.17 22.27 2.66
C CYS A 279 -16.73 20.89 2.13
N GLY A 280 -17.48 19.84 2.45
CA GLY A 280 -17.22 18.48 1.94
C GLY A 280 -17.34 18.35 0.43
N LEU A 281 -18.25 19.11 -0.21
CA LEU A 281 -18.36 19.18 -1.67
C LEU A 281 -17.10 19.82 -2.28
N ALA A 282 -16.58 20.89 -1.67
CA ALA A 282 -15.36 21.54 -2.13
C ALA A 282 -14.14 20.62 -2.04
N TYR A 283 -14.07 19.80 -0.98
CA TYR A 283 -13.01 18.80 -0.85
C TYR A 283 -13.18 17.68 -1.88
N THR A 284 -14.39 17.17 -2.09
CA THR A 284 -14.68 16.16 -3.11
C THR A 284 -14.32 16.64 -4.51
N ALA A 285 -14.63 17.89 -4.85
CA ALA A 285 -14.24 18.48 -6.14
C ALA A 285 -12.71 18.51 -6.33
N LYS A 286 -11.94 18.79 -5.26
CA LYS A 286 -10.46 18.72 -5.31
C LYS A 286 -9.97 17.31 -5.59
N VAL A 287 -10.55 16.31 -4.92
CA VAL A 287 -10.20 14.88 -5.15
C VAL A 287 -10.54 14.47 -6.58
N LEU A 288 -11.72 14.83 -7.09
CA LEU A 288 -12.14 14.51 -8.45
C LEU A 288 -11.26 15.20 -9.50
N ALA A 289 -10.90 16.47 -9.29
CA ALA A 289 -9.98 17.18 -10.17
C ALA A 289 -8.60 16.51 -10.23
N PHE A 290 -8.08 16.07 -9.07
CA PHE A 290 -6.85 15.29 -9.01
C PHE A 290 -6.97 13.97 -9.79
N LEU A 291 -8.01 13.17 -9.52
CA LEU A 291 -8.20 11.88 -10.20
C LEU A 291 -8.39 12.05 -11.72
N ALA A 292 -9.09 13.11 -12.17
CA ALA A 292 -9.24 13.44 -13.58
C ALA A 292 -7.92 13.81 -14.26
N ALA A 293 -7.04 14.54 -13.55
CA ALA A 293 -5.70 14.89 -14.03
C ALA A 293 -4.76 13.68 -14.09
N GLU A 294 -4.91 12.73 -13.17
CA GLU A 294 -4.07 11.54 -13.05
C GLU A 294 -4.57 10.32 -13.86
N SER A 295 -5.67 10.51 -14.57
CA SER A 295 -6.29 9.53 -15.46
C SER A 295 -5.32 9.04 -16.55
N ALA A 296 -5.29 7.72 -16.82
CA ALA A 296 -4.48 7.14 -17.90
C ALA A 296 -5.00 7.46 -19.31
N ARG A 297 -6.25 7.94 -19.43
CA ARG A 297 -6.94 8.28 -20.69
C ARG A 297 -6.90 7.16 -21.75
N GLN A 298 -7.05 5.90 -21.32
CA GLN A 298 -7.01 4.73 -22.21
C GLN A 298 -8.41 4.24 -22.65
N CYS A 299 -9.48 4.59 -21.93
CA CYS A 299 -10.84 4.19 -22.26
C CYS A 299 -11.79 5.39 -22.26
N GLY A 300 -12.92 5.28 -22.95
CA GLY A 300 -13.93 6.35 -23.04
C GLY A 300 -14.31 6.97 -21.68
N PRO A 301 -14.68 6.16 -20.66
CA PRO A 301 -14.98 6.69 -19.32
C PRO A 301 -13.82 7.43 -18.64
N CYS A 302 -12.58 7.00 -18.88
CA CYS A 302 -11.37 7.58 -18.30
C CYS A 302 -10.98 8.89 -19.01
N THR A 303 -11.21 8.97 -20.33
CA THR A 303 -10.94 10.16 -21.15
C THR A 303 -12.03 11.23 -21.00
N PHE A 304 -13.29 10.84 -20.91
CA PHE A 304 -14.43 11.76 -20.93
C PHE A 304 -15.19 11.81 -19.60
N GLY A 305 -15.50 10.65 -19.01
CA GLY A 305 -16.39 10.56 -17.86
C GLY A 305 -15.85 11.23 -16.58
N LEU A 306 -14.65 10.85 -16.15
CA LEU A 306 -14.08 11.40 -14.91
C LEU A 306 -13.82 12.93 -14.98
N PRO A 307 -13.31 13.49 -16.10
CA PRO A 307 -13.27 14.94 -16.29
C PRO A 307 -14.64 15.61 -16.26
N SER A 308 -15.67 15.01 -16.87
CA SER A 308 -17.05 15.54 -16.79
C SER A 308 -17.56 15.61 -15.35
N ILE A 309 -17.43 14.52 -14.59
CA ILE A 309 -17.85 14.49 -13.17
C ILE A 309 -17.10 15.56 -12.35
N ALA A 310 -15.81 15.76 -12.60
CA ALA A 310 -15.04 16.81 -11.93
C ALA A 310 -15.54 18.22 -12.30
N ALA A 311 -15.94 18.44 -13.56
CA ALA A 311 -16.52 19.70 -14.02
C ALA A 311 -17.89 19.95 -13.37
N ASP A 312 -18.77 18.95 -13.30
CA ASP A 312 -20.09 19.03 -12.67
C ASP A 312 -19.96 19.44 -11.19
N PHE A 313 -19.02 18.84 -10.45
CA PHE A 313 -18.73 19.23 -9.07
C PHE A 313 -18.20 20.67 -8.96
N ALA A 314 -17.39 21.11 -9.91
CA ALA A 314 -16.93 22.50 -9.95
C ALA A 314 -18.08 23.48 -10.22
N GLU A 315 -19.07 23.11 -11.03
CA GLU A 315 -20.28 23.90 -11.29
C GLU A 315 -21.19 23.98 -10.07
N LEU A 316 -21.41 22.86 -9.38
CA LEU A 316 -22.16 22.81 -8.11
C LEU A 316 -21.61 23.81 -7.09
N LEU A 317 -20.27 23.95 -7.02
CA LEU A 317 -19.61 24.88 -6.09
C LEU A 317 -19.75 26.34 -6.48
N ARG A 318 -19.93 26.66 -7.76
CA ARG A 318 -20.15 28.04 -8.22
C ARG A 318 -21.56 28.52 -7.94
N GLY A 319 -22.50 27.61 -7.64
CA GLY A 319 -23.89 27.97 -7.34
C GLY A 319 -24.64 28.53 -8.55
N GLY A 320 -24.44 27.95 -9.74
CA GLY A 320 -25.19 28.37 -10.94
C GLY A 320 -26.70 28.26 -10.73
N PRO A 321 -27.53 29.09 -11.41
CA PRO A 321 -28.98 28.94 -11.35
C PRO A 321 -29.30 27.50 -11.72
N ALA A 322 -30.13 26.85 -10.90
CA ALA A 322 -30.61 25.50 -11.18
C ALA A 322 -31.02 25.45 -12.65
N ALA A 323 -30.56 24.42 -13.36
CA ALA A 323 -31.14 24.09 -14.65
C ALA A 323 -32.59 23.68 -14.37
N ASP A 324 -33.48 24.65 -14.25
CA ASP A 324 -34.92 24.50 -14.43
C ASP A 324 -35.10 24.05 -15.89
N ARG A 325 -35.01 22.73 -16.10
CA ARG A 325 -35.43 22.05 -17.33
C ARG A 325 -36.27 20.86 -16.95
#